data_AF-A0A1X7J5G3-F1
#
_entry.id   AF-A0A1X7J5G3-F1
#
_cell.length_a   1.000
_cell.length_b   1.000
_cell.length_c   1.000
_cell.angle_alpha   90.00
_cell.angle_beta   90.00
_cell.angle_gamma   90.00
#
_symmetry.space_group_name_H-M   'P 1'
#
loop_
_entity.id
_entity.type
_entity.pdbx_description
1 polymer ?
#
loop_
_entity_poly.entity_id
_entity_poly.type
_entity_poly.pdbx_seq_one_letter_code
_entity_poly.pdbx_strand_id
1 'polypeptide(L)'
;MKSHDHSSMSHQDDGDKSSKKIQYTCSMHPEVVTDQPGKCPKCGMTLVKKDEAKTEMSGHKMEGMGSRGITRPMMHTEEHGGHGHMDMGGMKMSTDDRLTMLQDHHKQTLWVYWTIVLLGFWMITSPLTFDYGKNVVEPSGGRDVWLSLSDRIAAMRWSDIISGILLVIFGWRSLKPNRPYSVWILCFIGIWISMAPFIFWAPTAVAYYNSTMVGALIIALSILIPGMPNMIMFMKMGGDVPTGWSYNPSSWPQRSIMIGLAFIGWLASRYLGAFQLGYIDYAWDPFFGDGTMTVLDSDMSHSFPISDAALGTLAYTLEFLMGYMGGTSRWRTMPWMVTLFGILVIPLGFVSIFLIVSQPLSVGAWCSVCLFSAIVMLPMIPLQIDEVIAMWQHMVQRKQKGDSLWKVFWKGGDALSTEKDQRSPEMAEFNDSPWKVFKSSIWGMSFPWMLTISTVLGIWLMVSPTVFGVGIETPFADLNHLGGALAIVFAVVAMAEVLRSFRYFNTLLGLVLAVLPWFMGNSNLAMVISTSVAGLIITMLSIPKGKIKEKYGLWDKYVV
;
A
#
# COMPACT_ATOMS: atom_id res chain seq x y z
N MET A 1 -6.28 80.89 -21.61
CA MET A 1 -7.53 80.10 -21.44
C MET A 1 -8.13 80.45 -20.08
N LYS A 2 -9.47 80.39 -19.95
CA LYS A 2 -10.32 80.80 -18.80
C LYS A 2 -9.79 80.27 -17.44
N SER A 3 -9.75 80.98 -16.30
CA SER A 3 -10.77 81.78 -15.57
C SER A 3 -11.94 80.89 -15.07
N HIS A 4 -12.35 80.78 -13.80
CA HIS A 4 -12.84 81.75 -12.77
C HIS A 4 -13.11 80.97 -11.45
N ASP A 5 -13.26 81.50 -10.22
CA ASP A 5 -12.88 82.77 -9.57
C ASP A 5 -13.09 82.70 -8.01
N HIS A 6 -12.87 83.83 -7.31
CA HIS A 6 -13.40 84.24 -5.99
C HIS A 6 -12.85 83.73 -4.63
N SER A 7 -12.48 84.74 -3.83
CA SER A 7 -12.10 84.77 -2.41
C SER A 7 -13.30 84.87 -1.45
N SER A 8 -13.11 84.53 -0.17
CA SER A 8 -13.61 85.31 0.99
C SER A 8 -12.99 84.81 2.32
N MET A 9 -13.31 85.46 3.44
CA MET A 9 -12.42 85.62 4.61
C MET A 9 -12.74 84.75 5.84
N SER A 10 -11.70 84.56 6.66
CA SER A 10 -11.68 84.51 8.15
C SER A 10 -12.60 83.55 8.91
N HIS A 11 -12.00 82.74 9.80
CA HIS A 11 -12.14 82.93 11.25
C HIS A 11 -10.97 82.27 12.02
N GLN A 12 -10.65 82.81 13.20
CA GLN A 12 -9.70 82.26 14.17
C GLN A 12 -10.34 81.14 14.98
N ASP A 13 -9.56 80.18 15.47
CA ASP A 13 -9.70 79.71 16.85
C ASP A 13 -8.37 79.11 17.38
N ASP A 14 -8.22 79.11 18.70
CA ASP A 14 -6.99 78.80 19.44
C ASP A 14 -6.94 77.35 19.99
N GLY A 15 -5.74 76.91 20.40
CA GLY A 15 -5.59 75.95 21.51
C GLY A 15 -5.53 74.44 21.20
N ASP A 16 -4.31 73.89 21.17
CA ASP A 16 -3.75 73.03 22.23
C ASP A 16 -2.62 72.11 21.71
N LYS A 17 -1.43 72.22 22.31
CA LYS A 17 -0.28 71.35 22.03
C LYS A 17 -0.15 70.28 23.12
N SER A 18 -1.04 69.30 23.11
CA SER A 18 -0.90 68.11 23.93
C SER A 18 0.19 67.18 23.37
N SER A 19 1.42 67.31 23.87
CA SER A 19 2.52 66.37 23.58
C SER A 19 2.23 65.02 24.24
N LYS A 20 1.72 64.04 23.48
CA LYS A 20 1.54 62.67 23.97
C LYS A 20 2.86 62.10 24.49
N LYS A 21 2.98 61.95 25.82
CA LYS A 21 4.06 61.19 26.45
C LYS A 21 3.96 59.72 26.04
N ILE A 22 5.02 59.18 25.46
CA ILE A 22 5.11 57.76 25.08
C ILE A 22 5.36 56.95 26.36
N GLN A 23 4.41 56.09 26.73
CA GLN A 23 4.56 55.16 27.85
C GLN A 23 4.94 53.76 27.36
N TYR A 24 5.76 53.09 28.16
CA TYR A 24 6.20 51.70 27.97
C TYR A 24 5.61 50.82 29.07
N THR A 25 5.38 49.54 28.78
CA THR A 25 4.81 48.56 29.73
C THR A 25 5.35 47.16 29.47
N CYS A 26 5.20 46.25 30.43
CA CYS A 26 5.61 44.85 30.27
C CYS A 26 4.44 44.00 29.79
N SER A 27 4.59 43.28 28.69
CA SER A 27 3.58 42.34 28.17
C SER A 27 3.13 41.28 29.18
N MET A 28 4.02 40.88 30.11
CA MET A 28 3.73 39.93 31.19
C MET A 28 3.27 40.58 32.51
N HIS A 29 3.45 41.90 32.66
CA HIS A 29 3.11 42.65 33.89
C HIS A 29 2.53 44.03 33.53
N PRO A 30 1.27 44.11 33.08
CA PRO A 30 0.66 45.36 32.59
C PRO A 30 0.59 46.49 33.64
N GLU A 31 0.69 46.16 34.92
CA GLU A 31 0.79 47.14 36.02
C GLU A 31 2.15 47.87 36.06
N VAL A 32 3.17 47.37 35.37
CA VAL A 32 4.47 48.05 35.21
C VAL A 32 4.35 49.02 34.04
N VAL A 33 4.36 50.32 34.31
CA VAL A 33 4.32 51.38 33.30
C VAL A 33 5.45 52.39 33.55
N THR A 34 6.21 52.75 32.52
CA THR A 34 7.35 53.68 32.60
C THR A 34 7.31 54.71 31.46
N ASP A 35 7.81 55.92 31.71
CA ASP A 35 7.98 56.98 30.68
C ASP A 35 9.26 56.78 29.82
N GLN A 36 10.05 55.72 30.08
CA GLN A 36 11.32 55.40 29.39
C GLN A 36 11.41 53.92 29.01
N PRO A 37 12.08 53.56 27.89
CA PRO A 37 12.36 52.18 27.52
C PRO A 37 13.36 51.55 28.50
N GLY A 38 13.23 50.25 28.74
CA GLY A 38 14.09 49.53 29.69
C GLY A 38 13.70 48.06 29.84
N LYS A 39 14.18 47.41 30.89
CA LYS A 39 13.78 46.05 31.27
C LYS A 39 12.81 46.08 32.45
N CYS A 40 11.83 45.19 32.43
CA CYS A 40 10.86 45.03 33.50
C CYS A 40 11.56 44.55 34.79
N PRO A 41 11.39 45.23 35.94
CA PRO A 41 12.02 44.83 37.20
C PRO A 41 11.45 43.53 37.78
N LYS A 42 10.31 43.03 37.29
CA LYS A 42 9.70 41.76 37.74
C LYS A 42 10.20 40.53 36.98
N CYS A 43 10.48 40.64 35.67
CA CYS A 43 10.82 39.48 34.82
C CYS A 43 11.99 39.69 33.85
N GLY A 44 12.63 40.87 33.83
CA GLY A 44 13.78 41.15 32.97
C GLY A 44 13.50 41.30 31.47
N MET A 45 12.26 41.10 31.01
CA MET A 45 11.84 41.33 29.62
C MET A 45 11.84 42.82 29.27
N THR A 46 12.14 43.15 28.01
CA THR A 46 12.11 44.53 27.50
C THR A 46 10.69 45.11 27.54
N LEU A 47 10.56 46.37 27.96
CA LEU A 47 9.27 47.08 28.00
C LEU A 47 8.90 47.57 26.59
N VAL A 48 7.67 47.25 26.15
CA VAL A 48 7.09 47.60 24.84
C VAL A 48 6.20 48.85 24.95
N LYS A 49 5.92 49.57 23.87
CA LYS A 49 5.07 50.77 23.97
C LYS A 49 3.63 50.39 24.29
N LYS A 50 2.98 51.19 25.12
CA LYS A 50 1.64 50.92 25.66
C LYS A 50 0.53 50.87 24.58
N ASP A 51 0.74 51.54 23.45
CA ASP A 51 -0.16 51.50 22.29
C ASP A 51 0.06 50.24 21.42
N GLU A 52 1.26 49.65 21.44
CA GLU A 52 1.60 48.40 20.73
C GLU A 52 1.09 47.18 21.54
N ALA A 53 1.22 47.21 22.87
CA ALA A 53 0.83 46.13 23.79
C ALA A 53 -0.67 45.73 23.71
N LYS A 54 -1.56 46.64 23.31
CA LYS A 54 -2.99 46.33 23.10
C LYS A 54 -3.26 45.49 21.85
N THR A 55 -2.38 45.56 20.86
CA THR A 55 -2.55 44.85 19.57
C THR A 55 -2.11 43.39 19.71
N GLU A 56 -1.08 43.10 20.51
CA GLU A 56 -0.55 41.73 20.69
C GLU A 56 -1.47 40.82 21.53
N MET A 57 -2.27 41.36 22.44
CA MET A 57 -3.16 40.55 23.32
C MET A 57 -4.53 40.20 22.74
N SER A 58 -4.87 40.63 21.51
CA SER A 58 -6.22 40.46 20.94
C SER A 58 -6.24 39.77 19.55
N GLY A 59 -5.11 39.18 19.13
CA GLY A 59 -4.83 39.01 17.69
C GLY A 59 -4.27 37.67 17.23
N HIS A 60 -4.56 36.53 17.86
CA HIS A 60 -4.23 35.21 17.25
C HIS A 60 -5.18 34.83 16.11
N LYS A 61 -5.14 35.64 15.05
CA LYS A 61 -5.62 35.27 13.71
C LYS A 61 -4.42 34.73 12.95
N MET A 62 -4.26 33.40 12.94
CA MET A 62 -3.26 32.70 12.10
C MET A 62 -3.66 32.82 10.61
N GLU A 63 -3.46 33.99 10.01
CA GLU A 63 -3.43 34.16 8.56
C GLU A 63 -1.98 34.07 8.08
N GLY A 64 -1.68 33.22 7.08
CA GLY A 64 -0.44 33.38 6.31
C GLY A 64 0.54 32.23 6.17
N MET A 65 0.15 30.96 6.39
CA MET A 65 0.81 29.84 5.67
C MET A 65 -0.24 28.90 5.11
N GLY A 66 -0.23 28.74 3.79
CA GLY A 66 -1.21 27.90 3.09
C GLY A 66 -1.05 26.44 3.48
N SER A 67 -2.14 25.82 3.95
CA SER A 67 -2.25 24.40 4.30
C SER A 67 -2.23 23.48 3.06
N ARG A 68 -1.23 23.65 2.21
CA ARG A 68 -0.95 22.85 1.00
C ARG A 68 0.23 21.92 1.30
N GLY A 69 -0.06 20.84 2.03
CA GLY A 69 0.93 19.88 2.51
C GLY A 69 0.33 18.50 2.79
N ILE A 70 0.39 17.66 1.76
CA ILE A 70 0.01 16.24 1.67
C ILE A 70 0.19 15.40 2.96
N THR A 71 -0.87 14.63 3.30
CA THR A 71 -0.91 13.45 4.20
C THR A 71 -0.14 13.52 5.53
N ARG A 72 -0.71 14.17 6.56
CA ARG A 72 -0.61 13.77 7.99
C ARG A 72 -1.50 14.65 8.89
N PRO A 73 -2.70 14.20 9.29
CA PRO A 73 -3.41 14.74 10.46
C PRO A 73 -3.06 13.99 11.76
N MET A 74 -2.06 13.08 11.72
CA MET A 74 -1.87 12.00 12.71
C MET A 74 -0.50 12.00 13.40
N MET A 75 0.23 13.10 13.38
CA MET A 75 1.47 13.25 14.16
C MET A 75 1.52 14.66 14.74
N HIS A 76 1.79 14.73 16.05
CA HIS A 76 1.67 15.93 16.88
C HIS A 76 0.23 16.45 17.06
N THR A 77 -0.48 15.80 17.99
CA THR A 77 -1.16 16.62 19.01
C THR A 77 -0.06 17.37 19.75
N GLU A 78 0.21 18.61 19.37
CA GLU A 78 1.01 19.48 20.24
C GLU A 78 0.25 19.64 21.55
N GLU A 79 0.94 19.39 22.66
CA GLU A 79 0.38 19.62 23.98
C GLU A 79 0.16 21.13 24.12
N HIS A 80 -1.09 21.58 23.98
CA HIS A 80 -1.47 22.91 24.43
C HIS A 80 -1.25 22.98 25.94
N GLY A 81 -0.08 23.49 26.33
CA GLY A 81 0.37 23.66 27.70
C GLY A 81 -0.46 24.69 28.46
N GLY A 82 -1.68 24.34 28.80
CA GLY A 82 -2.49 25.01 29.81
C GLY A 82 -2.22 24.39 31.18
N HIS A 83 -1.64 25.15 32.10
CA HIS A 83 -1.34 24.67 33.44
C HIS A 83 -2.63 24.28 34.21
N GLY A 84 -2.89 22.98 34.27
CA GLY A 84 -3.89 22.36 35.12
C GLY A 84 -3.45 20.94 35.44
N HIS A 85 -3.20 20.66 36.73
CA HIS A 85 -2.74 19.35 37.19
C HIS A 85 -3.88 18.33 36.99
N MET A 86 -3.91 17.64 35.85
CA MET A 86 -4.92 16.63 35.53
C MET A 86 -4.28 15.27 35.26
N ASP A 87 -4.90 14.25 35.84
CA ASP A 87 -4.44 12.87 35.91
C ASP A 87 -4.32 12.23 34.50
N MET A 88 -3.25 11.47 34.26
CA MET A 88 -2.95 10.83 32.97
C MET A 88 -3.79 9.55 32.73
N GLY A 89 -5.03 9.56 33.21
CA GLY A 89 -6.01 8.49 33.15
C GLY A 89 -6.81 8.47 31.84
N GLY A 90 -6.17 8.10 30.73
CA GLY A 90 -6.85 7.56 29.54
C GLY A 90 -8.05 8.35 29.00
N MET A 91 -7.88 9.64 28.70
CA MET A 91 -8.95 10.45 28.08
C MET A 91 -9.43 9.85 26.76
N LYS A 92 -10.67 9.34 26.78
CA LYS A 92 -11.44 9.06 25.56
C LYS A 92 -11.90 10.40 25.01
N MET A 93 -11.46 10.77 23.80
CA MET A 93 -12.02 11.92 23.07
C MET A 93 -13.55 11.90 23.15
N SER A 94 -14.17 13.06 23.33
CA SER A 94 -15.62 13.19 23.29
C SER A 94 -16.16 12.96 21.87
N THR A 95 -17.48 12.95 21.71
CA THR A 95 -18.09 12.92 20.38
C THR A 95 -17.87 14.24 19.65
N ASP A 96 -17.87 15.35 20.37
CA ASP A 96 -17.78 16.71 19.81
C ASP A 96 -16.34 17.04 19.36
N ASP A 97 -15.33 16.57 20.09
CA ASP A 97 -13.92 16.64 19.65
C ASP A 97 -13.74 15.91 18.31
N ARG A 98 -14.30 14.69 18.19
CA ARG A 98 -14.23 13.89 16.96
C ARG A 98 -14.95 14.56 15.79
N LEU A 99 -16.10 15.18 16.04
CA LEU A 99 -16.83 15.93 15.02
C LEU A 99 -16.05 17.17 14.55
N THR A 100 -15.39 17.87 15.48
CA THR A 100 -14.54 19.03 15.18
C THR A 100 -13.33 18.60 14.35
N MET A 101 -12.59 17.58 14.78
CA MET A 101 -11.47 17.00 14.02
C MET A 101 -11.90 16.52 12.63
N LEU A 102 -13.09 15.92 12.49
CA LEU A 102 -13.63 15.48 11.20
C LEU A 102 -13.93 16.68 10.28
N GLN A 103 -14.43 17.79 10.81
CA GLN A 103 -14.65 19.01 10.03
C GLN A 103 -13.34 19.65 9.57
N ASP A 104 -12.34 19.75 10.44
CA ASP A 104 -11.05 20.39 10.10
C ASP A 104 -10.24 19.54 9.12
N HIS A 105 -10.22 18.23 9.31
CA HIS A 105 -9.68 17.29 8.32
C HIS A 105 -10.40 17.39 6.97
N HIS A 106 -11.73 17.55 6.97
CA HIS A 106 -12.50 17.74 5.75
C HIS A 106 -12.15 19.05 5.02
N LYS A 107 -11.91 20.14 5.75
CA LYS A 107 -11.43 21.41 5.15
C LYS A 107 -10.07 21.23 4.47
N GLN A 108 -9.13 20.53 5.11
CA GLN A 108 -7.79 20.26 4.56
C GLN A 108 -7.82 19.39 3.29
N THR A 109 -8.79 18.47 3.21
CA THR A 109 -8.94 17.52 2.10
C THR A 109 -9.98 17.95 1.05
N LEU A 110 -10.58 19.14 1.16
CA LEU A 110 -11.65 19.59 0.25
C LEU A 110 -11.24 19.60 -1.23
N TRP A 111 -9.98 19.94 -1.52
CA TRP A 111 -9.42 19.97 -2.87
C TRP A 111 -9.49 18.61 -3.57
N VAL A 112 -9.40 17.51 -2.80
CA VAL A 112 -9.39 16.13 -3.28
C VAL A 112 -10.71 15.80 -3.98
N TYR A 113 -11.84 16.16 -3.37
CA TYR A 113 -13.17 15.94 -3.94
C TYR A 113 -13.43 16.81 -5.18
N TRP A 114 -12.87 18.02 -5.22
CA TRP A 114 -12.85 18.85 -6.43
C TRP A 114 -12.04 18.20 -7.56
N THR A 115 -10.86 17.64 -7.27
CA THR A 115 -10.07 16.88 -8.25
C THR A 115 -10.83 15.67 -8.77
N ILE A 116 -11.57 14.95 -7.92
CA ILE A 116 -12.42 13.83 -8.36
C ILE A 116 -13.54 14.29 -9.31
N VAL A 117 -14.16 15.45 -9.07
CA VAL A 117 -15.16 16.03 -10.00
C VAL A 117 -14.52 16.37 -11.35
N LEU A 118 -13.31 16.95 -11.35
CA LEU A 118 -12.57 17.24 -12.58
C LEU A 118 -12.17 15.97 -13.35
N LEU A 119 -11.74 14.92 -12.64
CA LEU A 119 -11.50 13.59 -13.24
C LEU A 119 -12.79 12.97 -13.78
N GLY A 120 -13.93 13.23 -13.16
CA GLY A 120 -15.24 12.84 -13.69
C GLY A 120 -15.53 13.46 -15.04
N PHE A 121 -15.32 14.77 -15.20
CA PHE A 121 -15.42 15.43 -16.51
C PHE A 121 -14.41 14.91 -17.53
N TRP A 122 -13.17 14.64 -17.12
CA TRP A 122 -12.15 14.02 -17.97
C TRP A 122 -12.58 12.63 -18.48
N MET A 123 -13.17 11.78 -17.63
CA MET A 123 -13.66 10.46 -18.05
C MET A 123 -14.87 10.55 -18.99
N ILE A 124 -15.71 11.59 -18.87
CA ILE A 124 -16.80 11.84 -19.82
C ILE A 124 -16.26 12.24 -21.20
N THR A 125 -15.21 13.06 -21.26
CA THR A 125 -14.67 13.58 -22.54
C THR A 125 -13.65 12.66 -23.19
N SER A 126 -12.89 11.85 -22.43
CA SER A 126 -11.81 10.98 -22.94
C SER A 126 -12.25 10.09 -24.12
N PRO A 127 -13.37 9.34 -24.07
CA PRO A 127 -13.81 8.52 -25.21
C PRO A 127 -14.25 9.34 -26.43
N LEU A 128 -14.61 10.61 -26.25
CA LEU A 128 -15.03 11.54 -27.31
C LEU A 128 -13.83 12.25 -27.96
N THR A 129 -12.73 12.43 -27.22
CA THR A 129 -11.52 13.11 -27.69
C THR A 129 -10.49 12.16 -28.26
N PHE A 130 -10.31 10.98 -27.66
CA PHE A 130 -9.33 9.98 -28.12
C PHE A 130 -9.91 8.93 -29.06
N ASP A 131 -11.25 8.86 -29.18
CA ASP A 131 -11.98 7.98 -30.11
C ASP A 131 -11.53 6.52 -30.08
N TYR A 132 -12.11 5.75 -29.15
CA TYR A 132 -11.76 4.34 -28.94
C TYR A 132 -12.06 3.42 -30.13
N GLY A 133 -12.61 3.92 -31.25
CA GLY A 133 -12.73 3.22 -32.52
C GLY A 133 -11.51 3.37 -33.47
N LYS A 134 -10.48 4.13 -33.09
CA LYS A 134 -9.24 4.31 -33.89
C LYS A 134 -8.08 3.50 -33.33
N ASN A 135 -7.22 3.01 -34.24
CA ASN A 135 -6.04 2.19 -33.91
C ASN A 135 -6.41 1.03 -32.98
N VAL A 136 -7.51 0.34 -33.34
CA VAL A 136 -8.04 -0.77 -32.57
C VAL A 136 -7.21 -2.04 -32.81
N VAL A 137 -7.05 -2.84 -31.76
CA VAL A 137 -6.29 -4.09 -31.78
C VAL A 137 -7.16 -5.28 -31.36
N GLU A 138 -6.82 -6.44 -31.91
CA GLU A 138 -7.31 -7.72 -31.42
C GLU A 138 -6.34 -8.29 -30.38
N PRO A 139 -6.80 -9.13 -29.42
CA PRO A 139 -5.93 -9.78 -28.45
C PRO A 139 -4.85 -10.65 -29.10
N SER A 140 -3.78 -10.92 -28.36
CA SER A 140 -2.75 -11.87 -28.79
C SER A 140 -3.29 -13.31 -28.89
N GLY A 141 -2.52 -14.19 -29.54
CA GLY A 141 -2.87 -15.61 -29.70
C GLY A 141 -4.12 -15.92 -30.54
N GLY A 142 -4.79 -14.91 -31.11
CA GLY A 142 -6.07 -15.09 -31.80
C GLY A 142 -7.21 -15.53 -30.86
N ARG A 143 -7.14 -15.15 -29.58
CA ARG A 143 -8.10 -15.57 -28.54
C ARG A 143 -9.53 -15.13 -28.85
N ASP A 144 -10.48 -16.06 -28.76
CA ASP A 144 -11.91 -15.74 -28.80
C ASP A 144 -12.34 -14.87 -27.61
N VAL A 145 -12.93 -13.71 -27.89
CA VAL A 145 -13.46 -12.78 -26.88
C VAL A 145 -14.98 -12.82 -26.88
N TRP A 146 -15.58 -12.76 -25.69
CA TRP A 146 -17.05 -12.84 -25.52
C TRP A 146 -17.83 -11.61 -26.02
N LEU A 147 -17.16 -10.56 -26.49
CA LEU A 147 -17.72 -9.36 -27.10
C LEU A 147 -17.14 -9.14 -28.49
N SER A 148 -17.99 -8.75 -29.45
CA SER A 148 -17.53 -8.29 -30.76
C SER A 148 -16.70 -7.00 -30.62
N LEU A 149 -15.84 -6.70 -31.61
CA LEU A 149 -15.06 -5.45 -31.62
C LEU A 149 -15.95 -4.20 -31.45
N SER A 150 -17.10 -4.15 -32.12
CA SER A 150 -18.09 -3.07 -31.96
C SER A 150 -18.62 -2.96 -30.54
N ASP A 151 -18.90 -4.09 -29.88
CA ASP A 151 -19.39 -4.11 -28.50
C ASP A 151 -18.29 -3.75 -27.49
N ARG A 152 -17.03 -4.14 -27.74
CA ARG A 152 -15.85 -3.75 -26.94
C ARG A 152 -15.65 -2.24 -26.96
N ILE A 153 -15.70 -1.63 -28.15
CA ILE A 153 -15.62 -0.16 -28.33
C ILE A 153 -16.78 0.53 -27.60
N ALA A 154 -18.01 0.05 -27.78
CA ALA A 154 -19.19 0.62 -27.14
C ALA A 154 -19.17 0.48 -25.61
N ALA A 155 -18.81 -0.69 -25.09
CA ALA A 155 -18.73 -0.99 -23.67
C ALA A 155 -17.67 -0.12 -22.97
N MET A 156 -16.46 -0.01 -23.53
CA MET A 156 -15.42 0.89 -22.98
C MET A 156 -15.87 2.36 -23.00
N ARG A 157 -16.44 2.83 -24.11
CA ARG A 157 -16.95 4.20 -24.24
C ARG A 157 -18.03 4.52 -23.19
N TRP A 158 -19.02 3.64 -23.03
CA TRP A 158 -20.10 3.85 -22.06
C TRP A 158 -19.64 3.64 -20.61
N SER A 159 -18.74 2.70 -20.35
CA SER A 159 -18.13 2.49 -19.02
C SER A 159 -17.46 3.77 -18.52
N ASP A 160 -16.63 4.39 -19.35
CA ASP A 160 -15.91 5.63 -19.00
C ASP A 160 -16.88 6.81 -18.81
N ILE A 161 -17.84 7.00 -19.70
CA ILE A 161 -18.84 8.08 -19.60
C ILE A 161 -19.72 7.93 -18.36
N ILE A 162 -20.26 6.74 -18.10
CA ILE A 162 -21.12 6.47 -16.94
C ILE A 162 -20.31 6.64 -15.66
N SER A 163 -19.10 6.08 -15.60
CA SER A 163 -18.20 6.25 -14.46
C SER A 163 -17.90 7.73 -14.22
N GLY A 164 -17.57 8.50 -15.26
CA GLY A 164 -17.33 9.94 -15.18
C GLY A 164 -18.53 10.74 -14.64
N ILE A 165 -19.75 10.44 -15.09
CA ILE A 165 -20.98 11.05 -14.55
C ILE A 165 -21.14 10.72 -13.06
N LEU A 166 -20.93 9.47 -12.66
CA LEU A 166 -21.01 9.06 -11.26
C LEU A 166 -19.92 9.73 -10.40
N LEU A 167 -18.70 9.90 -10.91
CA LEU A 167 -17.63 10.64 -10.24
C LEU A 167 -17.99 12.11 -10.01
N VAL A 168 -18.61 12.79 -11.00
CA VAL A 168 -19.13 14.16 -10.82
C VAL A 168 -20.19 14.19 -9.72
N ILE A 169 -21.18 13.30 -9.76
CA ILE A 169 -22.28 13.26 -8.78
C ILE A 169 -21.78 12.97 -7.36
N PHE A 170 -20.99 11.91 -7.18
CA PHE A 170 -20.53 11.48 -5.86
C PHE A 170 -19.35 12.32 -5.35
N GLY A 171 -18.52 12.86 -6.23
CA GLY A 171 -17.50 13.87 -5.89
C GLY A 171 -18.14 15.13 -5.35
N TRP A 172 -19.12 15.69 -6.07
CA TRP A 172 -19.88 16.86 -5.62
C TRP A 172 -20.62 16.60 -4.30
N ARG A 173 -21.24 15.41 -4.16
CA ARG A 173 -21.90 14.98 -2.92
C ARG A 173 -20.91 14.85 -1.75
N SER A 174 -19.63 14.60 -2.02
CA SER A 174 -18.56 14.47 -1.03
C SER A 174 -17.91 15.80 -0.65
N LEU A 175 -18.22 16.91 -1.31
CA LEU A 175 -17.80 18.26 -0.87
C LEU A 175 -18.37 18.65 0.50
N LYS A 176 -19.45 17.98 0.95
CA LYS A 176 -20.00 18.13 2.31
C LYS A 176 -19.42 17.06 3.25
N PRO A 177 -19.04 17.42 4.50
CA PRO A 177 -18.49 16.46 5.46
C PRO A 177 -19.50 15.37 5.85
N ASN A 178 -18.99 14.28 6.44
CA ASN A 178 -19.76 13.13 6.93
C ASN A 178 -20.64 12.48 5.82
N ARG A 179 -20.02 12.17 4.67
CA ARG A 179 -20.66 11.48 3.54
C ARG A 179 -19.95 10.17 3.17
N PRO A 180 -19.78 9.23 4.13
CA PRO A 180 -18.91 8.07 3.95
C PRO A 180 -19.32 7.16 2.79
N TYR A 181 -20.62 6.96 2.57
CA TYR A 181 -21.12 6.16 1.45
C TYR A 181 -20.74 6.75 0.08
N SER A 182 -20.73 8.08 -0.06
CA SER A 182 -20.32 8.72 -1.31
C SER A 182 -18.85 8.41 -1.63
N VAL A 183 -18.00 8.49 -0.61
CA VAL A 183 -16.55 8.26 -0.73
C VAL A 183 -16.24 6.79 -1.03
N TRP A 184 -16.95 5.85 -0.39
CA TRP A 184 -16.87 4.43 -0.75
C TRP A 184 -17.32 4.15 -2.18
N ILE A 185 -18.41 4.77 -2.64
CA ILE A 185 -18.86 4.63 -4.04
C ILE A 185 -17.79 5.16 -5.01
N LEU A 186 -17.13 6.29 -4.70
CA LEU A 186 -15.99 6.79 -5.50
C LEU A 186 -14.84 5.77 -5.57
N CYS A 187 -14.49 5.13 -4.45
CA CYS A 187 -13.48 4.07 -4.44
C CYS A 187 -13.88 2.89 -5.34
N PHE A 188 -15.13 2.41 -5.25
CA PHE A 188 -15.61 1.31 -6.10
C PHE A 188 -15.69 1.70 -7.58
N ILE A 189 -15.99 2.96 -7.92
CA ILE A 189 -15.90 3.45 -9.30
C ILE A 189 -14.44 3.46 -9.77
N GLY A 190 -13.48 3.86 -8.92
CA GLY A 190 -12.05 3.77 -9.25
C GLY A 190 -11.59 2.34 -9.54
N ILE A 191 -12.01 1.37 -8.71
CA ILE A 191 -11.77 -0.07 -8.93
C ILE A 191 -12.42 -0.53 -10.24
N TRP A 192 -13.67 -0.16 -10.49
CA TRP A 192 -14.38 -0.48 -11.74
C TRP A 192 -13.65 0.07 -12.97
N ILE A 193 -13.21 1.34 -12.94
CA ILE A 193 -12.46 1.94 -14.05
C ILE A 193 -11.15 1.15 -14.29
N SER A 194 -10.39 0.79 -13.26
CA SER A 194 -9.18 -0.04 -13.44
C SER A 194 -9.47 -1.47 -13.92
N MET A 195 -10.68 -1.98 -13.71
CA MET A 195 -11.10 -3.36 -14.04
C MET A 195 -11.75 -3.48 -15.43
N ALA A 196 -12.52 -2.48 -15.85
CA ALA A 196 -13.27 -2.47 -17.12
C ALA A 196 -12.40 -2.77 -18.36
N PRO A 197 -11.14 -2.29 -18.48
CA PRO A 197 -10.32 -2.57 -19.65
C PRO A 197 -10.03 -4.03 -19.94
N PHE A 198 -9.81 -4.87 -18.93
CA PHE A 198 -9.53 -6.30 -19.18
C PHE A 198 -10.80 -7.16 -19.15
N ILE A 199 -11.90 -6.66 -18.58
CA ILE A 199 -13.23 -7.26 -18.75
C ILE A 199 -13.72 -7.04 -20.19
N PHE A 200 -13.71 -5.81 -20.69
CA PHE A 200 -14.19 -5.49 -22.03
C PHE A 200 -13.10 -5.60 -23.12
N TRP A 201 -11.95 -6.20 -22.81
CA TRP A 201 -10.81 -6.38 -23.72
C TRP A 201 -10.52 -5.10 -24.52
N ALA A 202 -10.13 -4.03 -23.81
CA ALA A 202 -10.11 -2.66 -24.30
C ALA A 202 -9.41 -2.57 -25.68
N PRO A 203 -10.11 -2.09 -26.72
CA PRO A 203 -9.61 -2.20 -28.08
C PRO A 203 -8.43 -1.25 -28.36
N THR A 204 -8.09 -0.33 -27.46
CA THR A 204 -6.99 0.64 -27.66
C THR A 204 -6.12 0.77 -26.41
N ALA A 205 -4.80 0.91 -26.62
CA ALA A 205 -3.83 1.13 -25.54
C ALA A 205 -4.12 2.42 -24.74
N VAL A 206 -4.71 3.44 -25.38
CA VAL A 206 -5.11 4.70 -24.74
C VAL A 206 -6.21 4.48 -23.72
N ALA A 207 -7.24 3.69 -24.05
CA ALA A 207 -8.32 3.36 -23.12
C ALA A 207 -7.79 2.58 -21.90
N TYR A 208 -6.93 1.57 -22.12
CA TYR A 208 -6.29 0.82 -21.03
C TYR A 208 -5.42 1.70 -20.13
N TYR A 209 -4.57 2.55 -20.71
CA TYR A 209 -3.69 3.45 -19.95
C TYR A 209 -4.49 4.49 -19.15
N ASN A 210 -5.44 5.17 -19.79
CA ASN A 210 -6.30 6.17 -19.15
C ASN A 210 -7.04 5.57 -17.96
N SER A 211 -7.68 4.42 -18.16
CA SER A 211 -8.46 3.74 -17.13
C SER A 211 -7.57 3.24 -15.97
N THR A 212 -6.40 2.66 -16.27
CA THR A 212 -5.46 2.20 -15.23
C THR A 212 -4.99 3.38 -14.35
N MET A 213 -4.59 4.49 -14.97
CA MET A 213 -4.10 5.67 -14.24
C MET A 213 -5.21 6.41 -13.49
N VAL A 214 -6.33 6.70 -14.14
CA VAL A 214 -7.43 7.45 -13.53
C VAL A 214 -8.11 6.63 -12.44
N GLY A 215 -8.30 5.32 -12.63
CA GLY A 215 -8.83 4.43 -11.59
C GLY A 215 -7.95 4.39 -10.33
N ALA A 216 -6.63 4.22 -10.49
CA ALA A 216 -5.68 4.29 -9.38
C ALA A 216 -5.68 5.65 -8.67
N LEU A 217 -5.73 6.76 -9.42
CA LEU A 217 -5.87 8.12 -8.86
C LEU A 217 -7.16 8.29 -8.07
N ILE A 218 -8.30 7.77 -8.55
CA ILE A 218 -9.59 7.85 -7.85
C ILE A 218 -9.56 7.05 -6.56
N ILE A 219 -8.95 5.86 -6.53
CA ILE A 219 -8.78 5.09 -5.29
C ILE A 219 -7.91 5.87 -4.29
N ALA A 220 -6.80 6.44 -4.75
CA ALA A 220 -5.92 7.26 -3.90
C ALA A 220 -6.61 8.52 -3.37
N LEU A 221 -7.31 9.27 -4.22
CA LEU A 221 -8.04 10.47 -3.85
C LEU A 221 -9.26 10.14 -2.96
N SER A 222 -9.95 9.02 -3.15
CA SER A 222 -11.13 8.70 -2.34
C SER A 222 -10.82 8.19 -0.94
N ILE A 223 -9.88 7.24 -0.77
CA ILE A 223 -9.69 6.55 0.53
C ILE A 223 -8.25 6.55 1.07
N LEU A 224 -7.26 6.95 0.27
CA LEU A 224 -5.86 6.99 0.72
C LEU A 224 -5.51 8.36 1.31
N ILE A 225 -5.62 9.42 0.51
CA ILE A 225 -5.21 10.79 0.85
C ILE A 225 -6.07 11.36 1.99
N PRO A 226 -7.42 11.28 1.96
CA PRO A 226 -8.26 11.64 3.11
C PRO A 226 -8.37 10.52 4.17
N GLY A 227 -7.69 9.40 3.98
CA GLY A 227 -7.88 8.20 4.80
C GLY A 227 -9.28 7.60 4.68
N MET A 228 -9.56 6.59 5.50
CA MET A 228 -10.85 5.90 5.43
C MET A 228 -12.03 6.79 5.83
N PRO A 229 -13.18 6.66 5.15
CA PRO A 229 -14.43 7.26 5.59
C PRO A 229 -14.75 6.97 7.06
N ASN A 230 -15.00 8.03 7.83
CA ASN A 230 -15.32 8.00 9.27
C ASN A 230 -14.23 7.40 10.20
N MET A 231 -12.97 7.26 9.77
CA MET A 231 -11.89 6.75 10.64
C MET A 231 -11.78 7.52 11.97
N ILE A 232 -11.86 8.85 11.91
CA ILE A 232 -11.77 9.76 13.07
C ILE A 232 -12.84 9.43 14.12
N MET A 233 -14.05 9.04 13.68
CA MET A 233 -15.16 8.70 14.57
C MET A 233 -14.91 7.42 15.39
N PHE A 234 -14.05 6.52 14.89
CA PHE A 234 -13.77 5.21 15.50
C PHE A 234 -12.31 5.06 15.95
N MET A 235 -11.52 6.13 15.91
CA MET A 235 -10.10 6.10 16.25
C MET A 235 -9.87 5.71 17.72
N LYS A 236 -8.91 4.80 17.93
CA LYS A 236 -8.56 4.23 19.24
C LYS A 236 -7.09 4.47 19.56
N MET A 237 -6.84 5.27 20.58
CA MET A 237 -5.49 5.56 21.09
C MET A 237 -4.90 4.34 21.81
N GLY A 238 -3.58 4.36 22.01
CA GLY A 238 -2.81 3.31 22.67
C GLY A 238 -1.66 2.78 21.79
N GLY A 239 -0.97 1.74 22.27
CA GLY A 239 0.26 1.24 21.66
C GLY A 239 0.11 0.77 20.22
N ASP A 240 1.23 0.68 19.51
CA ASP A 240 1.32 0.22 18.13
C ASP A 240 2.14 -1.06 17.94
N VAL A 241 2.90 -1.51 18.95
CA VAL A 241 3.51 -2.85 18.96
C VAL A 241 2.48 -3.90 19.41
N PRO A 242 2.34 -5.05 18.71
CA PRO A 242 1.48 -6.14 19.15
C PRO A 242 1.96 -6.77 20.47
N THR A 243 1.04 -7.17 21.34
CA THR A 243 1.37 -7.61 22.70
C THR A 243 2.24 -8.88 22.71
N GLY A 244 3.47 -8.76 23.21
CA GLY A 244 4.46 -9.83 23.26
C GLY A 244 5.35 -9.95 22.01
N TRP A 245 5.23 -9.04 21.05
CA TRP A 245 6.10 -8.99 19.87
C TRP A 245 7.36 -8.15 20.11
N SER A 246 8.45 -8.48 19.41
CA SER A 246 9.73 -7.77 19.49
C SER A 246 9.89 -6.64 18.47
N TYR A 247 8.93 -6.45 17.56
CA TYR A 247 8.86 -5.40 16.55
C TYR A 247 7.40 -5.18 16.10
N ASN A 248 7.14 -4.12 15.34
CA ASN A 248 5.83 -3.86 14.76
C ASN A 248 5.75 -4.30 13.28
N PRO A 249 4.88 -5.27 12.93
CA PRO A 249 4.72 -5.73 11.55
C PRO A 249 3.95 -4.76 10.64
N SER A 250 3.28 -3.75 11.21
CA SER A 250 2.66 -2.64 10.46
C SER A 250 3.58 -1.43 10.30
N SER A 251 4.87 -1.56 10.64
CA SER A 251 5.84 -0.46 10.56
C SER A 251 6.07 0.01 9.12
N TRP A 252 6.39 1.29 8.96
CA TRP A 252 6.61 1.86 7.63
C TRP A 252 7.78 1.23 6.85
N PRO A 253 8.92 0.84 7.47
CA PRO A 253 9.97 0.12 6.75
C PRO A 253 9.46 -1.16 6.08
N GLN A 254 8.73 -2.03 6.80
CA GLN A 254 8.18 -3.27 6.23
C GLN A 254 7.16 -3.01 5.12
N ARG A 255 6.30 -2.01 5.30
CA ARG A 255 5.35 -1.62 4.27
C ARG A 255 6.04 -1.05 3.03
N SER A 256 7.13 -0.30 3.18
CA SER A 256 7.84 0.32 2.05
C SER A 256 8.50 -0.70 1.11
N ILE A 257 9.06 -1.80 1.63
CA ILE A 257 9.61 -2.86 0.77
C ILE A 257 8.48 -3.62 0.07
N MET A 258 7.36 -3.91 0.74
CA MET A 258 6.21 -4.55 0.11
C MET A 258 5.59 -3.68 -0.99
N ILE A 259 5.47 -2.37 -0.77
CA ILE A 259 5.04 -1.38 -1.78
C ILE A 259 5.99 -1.38 -2.99
N GLY A 260 7.31 -1.40 -2.74
CA GLY A 260 8.32 -1.44 -3.79
C GLY A 260 8.25 -2.71 -4.64
N LEU A 261 8.13 -3.88 -4.00
CA LEU A 261 7.96 -5.16 -4.68
C LEU A 261 6.65 -5.22 -5.45
N ALA A 262 5.53 -4.81 -4.85
CA ALA A 262 4.22 -4.72 -5.54
C ALA A 262 4.27 -3.79 -6.76
N PHE A 263 5.01 -2.68 -6.70
CA PHE A 263 5.19 -1.78 -7.85
C PHE A 263 6.05 -2.41 -8.97
N ILE A 264 7.08 -3.18 -8.63
CA ILE A 264 7.87 -3.94 -9.61
C ILE A 264 7.01 -5.04 -10.26
N GLY A 265 6.21 -5.75 -9.46
CA GLY A 265 5.22 -6.73 -9.94
C GLY A 265 4.18 -6.07 -10.86
N TRP A 266 3.69 -4.88 -10.51
CA TRP A 266 2.79 -4.09 -11.34
C TRP A 266 3.39 -3.75 -12.71
N LEU A 267 4.67 -3.36 -12.77
CA LEU A 267 5.36 -3.08 -14.04
C LEU A 267 5.44 -4.33 -14.93
N ALA A 268 5.83 -5.48 -14.36
CA ALA A 268 5.91 -6.74 -15.09
C ALA A 268 4.53 -7.23 -15.56
N SER A 269 3.53 -7.22 -14.68
CA SER A 269 2.15 -7.62 -15.00
C SER A 269 1.51 -6.72 -16.04
N ARG A 270 1.77 -5.41 -15.98
CA ARG A 270 1.27 -4.43 -16.97
C ARG A 270 1.92 -4.62 -18.33
N TYR A 271 3.20 -4.99 -18.37
CA TYR A 271 3.91 -5.30 -19.62
C TYR A 271 3.31 -6.55 -20.29
N LEU A 272 3.14 -7.63 -19.53
CA LEU A 272 2.51 -8.87 -20.01
C LEU A 272 1.04 -8.66 -20.42
N GLY A 273 0.28 -7.85 -19.67
CA GLY A 273 -1.09 -7.47 -20.02
C GLY A 273 -1.17 -6.63 -21.30
N ALA A 274 -0.15 -5.82 -21.60
CA ALA A 274 -0.10 -5.06 -22.85
C ALA A 274 0.12 -5.97 -24.08
N PHE A 275 0.86 -7.07 -23.93
CA PHE A 275 0.97 -8.10 -24.97
C PHE A 275 -0.38 -8.81 -25.16
N GLN A 276 -0.97 -9.35 -24.08
CA GLN A 276 -2.24 -10.08 -24.14
C GLN A 276 -3.41 -9.26 -24.71
N LEU A 277 -3.46 -7.95 -24.42
CA LEU A 277 -4.48 -7.04 -24.96
C LEU A 277 -4.17 -6.58 -26.41
N GLY A 278 -3.07 -7.04 -27.02
CA GLY A 278 -2.70 -6.75 -28.41
C GLY A 278 -2.01 -5.39 -28.65
N TYR A 279 -1.52 -4.71 -27.61
CA TYR A 279 -0.87 -3.39 -27.75
C TYR A 279 0.60 -3.47 -28.15
N ILE A 280 1.23 -4.63 -28.01
CA ILE A 280 2.59 -4.92 -28.47
C ILE A 280 2.61 -6.32 -29.11
N ASP A 281 3.22 -6.45 -30.27
CA ASP A 281 3.26 -7.70 -31.04
C ASP A 281 4.35 -8.69 -30.54
N TYR A 282 5.22 -8.23 -29.64
CA TYR A 282 6.37 -9.00 -29.15
C TYR A 282 6.55 -8.81 -27.64
N ALA A 283 6.70 -9.93 -26.91
CA ALA A 283 7.05 -9.95 -25.50
C ALA A 283 8.51 -10.36 -25.32
N TRP A 284 9.30 -9.50 -24.66
CA TRP A 284 10.73 -9.68 -24.46
C TRP A 284 11.04 -10.84 -23.51
N ASP A 285 11.83 -11.80 -23.99
CA ASP A 285 12.35 -12.90 -23.20
C ASP A 285 13.88 -13.02 -23.32
N PRO A 286 14.67 -12.65 -22.28
CA PRO A 286 16.13 -12.72 -22.32
C PRO A 286 16.73 -14.13 -22.15
N PHE A 287 15.94 -15.15 -21.76
CA PHE A 287 16.47 -16.48 -21.42
C PHE A 287 15.87 -17.64 -22.22
N PHE A 288 14.66 -17.49 -22.77
CA PHE A 288 13.87 -18.57 -23.40
C PHE A 288 13.38 -18.25 -24.82
N GLY A 289 13.92 -17.20 -25.47
CA GLY A 289 13.63 -16.88 -26.88
C GLY A 289 12.22 -16.35 -27.10
N ASP A 290 11.32 -17.19 -27.60
CA ASP A 290 9.90 -16.85 -27.76
C ASP A 290 9.03 -17.41 -26.59
N GLY A 291 9.65 -18.05 -25.59
CA GLY A 291 8.96 -18.75 -24.50
C GLY A 291 7.93 -17.92 -23.74
N THR A 292 8.19 -16.64 -23.46
CA THR A 292 7.18 -15.73 -22.90
C THR A 292 5.96 -15.58 -23.79
N MET A 293 6.12 -15.45 -25.11
CA MET A 293 4.97 -15.39 -26.05
C MET A 293 4.22 -16.71 -26.11
N THR A 294 4.94 -17.84 -26.21
CA THR A 294 4.34 -19.19 -26.18
C THR A 294 3.50 -19.43 -24.92
N VAL A 295 3.93 -18.93 -23.77
CA VAL A 295 3.18 -19.01 -22.52
C VAL A 295 1.94 -18.10 -22.52
N LEU A 296 2.04 -16.86 -22.99
CA LEU A 296 0.93 -15.90 -22.98
C LEU A 296 -0.19 -16.24 -23.97
N ASP A 297 0.16 -16.88 -25.09
CA ASP A 297 -0.76 -17.32 -26.15
C ASP A 297 -1.13 -18.82 -26.03
N SER A 298 -0.86 -19.43 -24.87
CA SER A 298 -1.17 -20.84 -24.61
C SER A 298 -2.64 -21.09 -24.28
N ASP A 299 -3.11 -22.32 -24.52
CA ASP A 299 -4.41 -22.83 -24.05
C ASP A 299 -4.61 -22.59 -22.54
N MET A 300 -3.53 -22.69 -21.76
CA MET A 300 -3.55 -22.42 -20.33
C MET A 300 -3.94 -20.96 -20.04
N SER A 301 -3.35 -19.98 -20.73
CA SER A 301 -3.77 -18.58 -20.57
C SER A 301 -5.16 -18.34 -21.17
N HIS A 302 -5.49 -18.99 -22.29
CA HIS A 302 -6.80 -18.88 -22.97
C HIS A 302 -7.95 -19.47 -22.15
N SER A 303 -7.67 -20.40 -21.22
CA SER A 303 -8.68 -20.96 -20.31
C SER A 303 -9.32 -19.93 -19.36
N PHE A 304 -8.66 -18.79 -19.13
CA PHE A 304 -9.20 -17.69 -18.36
C PHE A 304 -9.86 -16.65 -19.29
N PRO A 305 -11.11 -16.21 -19.02
CA PRO A 305 -11.88 -15.45 -19.99
C PRO A 305 -11.41 -13.99 -20.14
N ILE A 306 -10.62 -13.49 -19.19
CA ILE A 306 -9.96 -12.18 -19.20
C ILE A 306 -8.44 -12.37 -19.24
N SER A 307 -7.70 -11.33 -19.64
CA SER A 307 -6.24 -11.30 -19.48
C SER A 307 -5.85 -11.47 -18.01
N ASP A 308 -5.14 -12.56 -17.71
CA ASP A 308 -4.63 -12.87 -16.37
C ASP A 308 -3.50 -11.91 -15.96
N ALA A 309 -2.67 -11.46 -16.90
CA ALA A 309 -1.65 -10.45 -16.64
C ALA A 309 -2.24 -9.05 -16.38
N ALA A 310 -3.35 -8.68 -17.04
CA ALA A 310 -4.07 -7.44 -16.72
C ALA A 310 -4.83 -7.53 -15.38
N LEU A 311 -5.38 -8.70 -15.04
CA LEU A 311 -5.92 -8.94 -13.69
C LEU A 311 -4.83 -8.81 -12.61
N GLY A 312 -3.64 -9.36 -12.85
CA GLY A 312 -2.47 -9.16 -11.98
C GLY A 312 -2.11 -7.67 -11.82
N THR A 313 -2.24 -6.88 -12.89
CA THR A 313 -2.03 -5.41 -12.84
C THR A 313 -3.01 -4.74 -11.87
N LEU A 314 -4.29 -5.15 -11.84
CA LEU A 314 -5.24 -4.67 -10.84
C LEU A 314 -4.89 -5.14 -9.43
N ALA A 315 -4.52 -6.41 -9.26
CA ALA A 315 -4.13 -6.97 -7.96
C ALA A 315 -2.96 -6.17 -7.36
N TYR A 316 -1.85 -6.01 -8.09
CA TYR A 316 -0.71 -5.20 -7.67
C TYR A 316 -1.06 -3.72 -7.43
N THR A 317 -1.97 -3.14 -8.23
CA THR A 317 -2.48 -1.77 -7.99
C THR A 317 -3.14 -1.65 -6.62
N LEU A 318 -3.99 -2.62 -6.26
CA LEU A 318 -4.62 -2.68 -4.95
C LEU A 318 -3.58 -2.97 -3.85
N GLU A 319 -2.57 -3.82 -4.09
CA GLU A 319 -1.54 -4.16 -3.12
C GLU A 319 -0.73 -2.94 -2.68
N PHE A 320 -0.13 -2.17 -3.62
CA PHE A 320 0.68 -1.03 -3.20
C PHE A 320 -0.18 0.10 -2.62
N LEU A 321 -1.42 0.32 -3.10
CA LEU A 321 -2.34 1.30 -2.53
C LEU A 321 -2.76 0.92 -1.11
N MET A 322 -3.09 -0.35 -0.85
CA MET A 322 -3.34 -0.86 0.51
C MET A 322 -2.05 -0.86 1.36
N GLY A 323 -0.88 -1.02 0.73
CA GLY A 323 0.42 -0.83 1.35
C GLY A 323 0.59 0.57 1.94
N TYR A 324 0.21 1.63 1.20
CA TYR A 324 0.20 3.02 1.70
C TYR A 324 -0.90 3.29 2.74
N MET A 325 -1.95 2.47 2.81
CA MET A 325 -3.13 2.70 3.65
C MET A 325 -2.88 2.45 5.15
N GLY A 326 -3.21 3.44 5.98
CA GLY A 326 -3.23 3.33 7.44
C GLY A 326 -1.91 3.64 8.16
N GLY A 327 -1.95 3.64 9.49
CA GLY A 327 -0.81 3.89 10.37
C GLY A 327 -0.16 2.62 10.94
N THR A 328 0.82 2.79 11.83
CA THR A 328 1.58 1.70 12.48
C THR A 328 0.73 0.81 13.41
N SER A 329 -0.50 1.22 13.75
CA SER A 329 -1.46 0.43 14.54
C SER A 329 -2.59 -0.18 13.69
N ARG A 330 -2.40 -0.33 12.36
CA ARG A 330 -3.44 -0.85 11.44
C ARG A 330 -3.86 -2.29 11.74
N TRP A 331 -2.95 -3.15 12.21
CA TRP A 331 -3.26 -4.50 12.70
C TRP A 331 -4.38 -4.55 13.76
N ARG A 332 -4.48 -3.54 14.64
CA ARG A 332 -5.58 -3.44 15.64
C ARG A 332 -6.72 -2.50 15.25
N THR A 333 -6.44 -1.44 14.50
CA THR A 333 -7.45 -0.40 14.17
C THR A 333 -8.26 -0.73 12.92
N MET A 334 -7.72 -1.54 11.99
CA MET A 334 -8.33 -1.89 10.71
C MET A 334 -8.18 -3.39 10.36
N PRO A 335 -8.64 -4.33 11.21
CA PRO A 335 -8.46 -5.76 10.93
C PRO A 335 -9.03 -6.23 9.60
N TRP A 336 -10.18 -5.68 9.17
CA TRP A 336 -10.77 -5.97 7.85
C TRP A 336 -9.82 -5.64 6.70
N MET A 337 -9.07 -4.53 6.79
CA MET A 337 -8.18 -4.07 5.73
C MET A 337 -6.93 -4.95 5.65
N VAL A 338 -6.34 -5.27 6.81
CA VAL A 338 -5.23 -6.25 6.92
C VAL A 338 -5.66 -7.64 6.42
N THR A 339 -6.93 -8.03 6.66
CA THR A 339 -7.47 -9.29 6.15
C THR A 339 -7.56 -9.29 4.62
N LEU A 340 -8.10 -8.22 4.01
CA LEU A 340 -8.14 -8.10 2.56
C LEU A 340 -6.74 -8.01 1.94
N PHE A 341 -5.81 -7.29 2.55
CA PHE A 341 -4.42 -7.18 2.08
C PHE A 341 -3.70 -8.54 2.18
N GLY A 342 -3.94 -9.29 3.26
CA GLY A 342 -3.49 -10.67 3.40
C GLY A 342 -4.10 -11.62 2.36
N ILE A 343 -5.39 -11.50 2.04
CA ILE A 343 -6.05 -12.29 0.99
C ILE A 343 -5.50 -11.96 -0.41
N LEU A 344 -5.21 -10.69 -0.65
CA LEU A 344 -4.65 -10.19 -1.90
C LEU A 344 -3.23 -10.74 -2.11
N VAL A 345 -2.33 -10.59 -1.15
CA VAL A 345 -0.92 -11.00 -1.29
C VAL A 345 -0.74 -12.52 -1.16
N ILE A 346 -1.40 -13.19 -0.21
CA ILE A 346 -1.05 -14.57 0.16
C ILE A 346 -1.78 -15.60 -0.75
N PRO A 347 -3.12 -15.75 -0.71
CA PRO A 347 -3.86 -16.58 -1.67
C PRO A 347 -3.58 -16.29 -3.15
N LEU A 348 -3.70 -15.04 -3.63
CA LEU A 348 -3.45 -14.78 -5.06
C LEU A 348 -1.97 -14.96 -5.39
N GLY A 349 -1.08 -14.70 -4.44
CA GLY A 349 0.34 -14.99 -4.60
C GLY A 349 0.61 -16.48 -4.84
N PHE A 350 -0.01 -17.36 -4.05
CA PHE A 350 0.06 -18.81 -4.29
C PHE A 350 -0.60 -19.23 -5.61
N VAL A 351 -1.70 -18.59 -6.04
CA VAL A 351 -2.30 -18.85 -7.37
C VAL A 351 -1.35 -18.45 -8.49
N SER A 352 -0.75 -17.26 -8.43
CA SER A 352 0.22 -16.80 -9.43
C SER A 352 1.45 -17.69 -9.49
N ILE A 353 2.01 -18.05 -8.33
CA ILE A 353 3.11 -19.03 -8.24
C ILE A 353 2.70 -20.37 -8.86
N PHE A 354 1.50 -20.89 -8.54
CA PHE A 354 1.02 -22.15 -9.12
C PHE A 354 0.95 -22.10 -10.65
N LEU A 355 0.36 -21.03 -11.21
CA LEU A 355 0.29 -20.83 -12.66
C LEU A 355 1.69 -20.78 -13.28
N ILE A 356 2.64 -20.09 -12.66
CA ILE A 356 4.02 -19.97 -13.16
C ILE A 356 4.74 -21.32 -13.11
N VAL A 357 4.49 -22.13 -12.08
CA VAL A 357 5.09 -23.47 -11.93
C VAL A 357 4.48 -24.49 -12.89
N SER A 358 3.23 -24.32 -13.32
CA SER A 358 2.62 -25.20 -14.33
C SER A 358 2.99 -24.85 -15.78
N GLN A 359 3.65 -23.71 -16.06
CA GLN A 359 4.08 -23.33 -17.41
C GLN A 359 4.91 -24.42 -18.14
N PRO A 360 6.02 -24.95 -17.58
CA PRO A 360 6.77 -26.04 -18.22
C PRO A 360 5.93 -27.30 -18.44
N LEU A 361 5.08 -27.66 -17.47
CA LEU A 361 4.27 -28.90 -17.48
C LEU A 361 3.11 -28.85 -18.48
N SER A 362 2.47 -27.68 -18.63
CA SER A 362 1.25 -27.51 -19.44
C SER A 362 1.49 -26.89 -20.81
N VAL A 363 2.60 -26.17 -20.99
CA VAL A 363 2.93 -25.43 -22.22
C VAL A 363 4.24 -25.91 -22.85
N GLY A 364 5.11 -26.61 -22.13
CA GLY A 364 6.45 -26.95 -22.63
C GLY A 364 7.38 -25.73 -22.76
N ALA A 365 7.07 -24.63 -22.08
CA ALA A 365 7.80 -23.37 -22.21
C ALA A 365 7.96 -22.64 -20.86
N TRP A 366 8.97 -21.77 -20.79
CA TRP A 366 9.22 -20.87 -19.66
C TRP A 366 9.03 -19.41 -20.08
N CYS A 367 8.44 -18.61 -19.20
CA CYS A 367 8.29 -17.17 -19.37
C CYS A 367 9.23 -16.42 -18.41
N SER A 368 10.25 -15.73 -18.95
CA SER A 368 11.23 -14.98 -18.14
C SER A 368 10.60 -13.92 -17.24
N VAL A 369 9.65 -13.14 -17.77
CA VAL A 369 9.00 -12.05 -17.03
C VAL A 369 8.06 -12.60 -15.95
N CYS A 370 7.47 -13.78 -16.19
CA CYS A 370 6.65 -14.49 -15.22
C CYS A 370 7.50 -15.01 -14.06
N LEU A 371 8.64 -15.66 -14.35
CA LEU A 371 9.61 -16.07 -13.33
C LEU A 371 10.15 -14.88 -12.53
N PHE A 372 10.45 -13.75 -13.18
CA PHE A 372 10.81 -12.51 -12.49
C PHE A 372 9.69 -12.03 -11.55
N SER A 373 8.43 -12.07 -11.99
CA SER A 373 7.28 -11.72 -11.16
C SER A 373 7.14 -12.64 -9.94
N ALA A 374 7.36 -13.95 -10.09
CA ALA A 374 7.40 -14.89 -8.96
C ALA A 374 8.54 -14.57 -7.97
N ILE A 375 9.73 -14.20 -8.45
CA ILE A 375 10.88 -13.82 -7.60
C ILE A 375 10.57 -12.55 -6.78
N VAL A 376 9.83 -11.60 -7.36
CA VAL A 376 9.42 -10.35 -6.69
C VAL A 376 8.30 -10.58 -5.68
N MET A 377 7.34 -11.43 -6.02
CA MET A 377 6.15 -11.72 -5.22
C MET A 377 6.42 -12.69 -4.05
N LEU A 378 7.23 -13.73 -4.25
CA LEU A 378 7.43 -14.79 -3.26
C LEU A 378 7.97 -14.26 -1.91
N PRO A 379 8.86 -13.24 -1.82
CA PRO A 379 9.24 -12.61 -0.56
C PRO A 379 8.14 -11.76 0.11
N MET A 380 7.08 -11.36 -0.60
CA MET A 380 5.98 -10.57 -0.02
C MET A 380 5.08 -11.42 0.88
N ILE A 381 4.87 -12.69 0.55
CA ILE A 381 4.10 -13.67 1.35
C ILE A 381 4.63 -13.77 2.79
N PRO A 382 5.93 -14.08 3.05
CA PRO A 382 6.49 -14.17 4.38
C PRO A 382 6.60 -12.81 5.12
N LEU A 383 6.54 -11.66 4.44
CA LEU A 383 6.46 -10.36 5.09
C LEU A 383 5.01 -10.02 5.53
N GLN A 384 4.02 -10.34 4.69
CA GLN A 384 2.63 -9.97 4.96
C GLN A 384 1.96 -10.86 6.02
N ILE A 385 2.39 -12.12 6.16
CA ILE A 385 1.79 -13.06 7.11
C ILE A 385 1.92 -12.59 8.58
N ASP A 386 3.01 -11.90 8.93
CA ASP A 386 3.24 -11.38 10.28
C ASP A 386 2.13 -10.41 10.70
N GLU A 387 1.76 -9.48 9.82
CA GLU A 387 0.71 -8.49 10.09
C GLU A 387 -0.66 -9.17 10.25
N VAL A 388 -0.94 -10.20 9.45
CA VAL A 388 -2.17 -11.01 9.53
C VAL A 388 -2.24 -11.77 10.87
N ILE A 389 -1.12 -12.33 11.34
CA ILE A 389 -1.06 -13.05 12.61
C ILE A 389 -1.18 -12.09 13.80
N ALA A 390 -0.51 -10.94 13.78
CA ALA A 390 -0.64 -9.91 14.81
C ALA A 390 -2.09 -9.40 14.92
N MET A 391 -2.75 -9.16 13.78
CA MET A 391 -4.17 -8.79 13.69
C MET A 391 -5.07 -9.89 14.28
N TRP A 392 -4.85 -11.15 13.90
CA TRP A 392 -5.65 -12.27 14.40
C TRP A 392 -5.48 -12.49 15.91
N GLN A 393 -4.25 -12.42 16.42
CA GLN A 393 -3.97 -12.46 17.86
C GLN A 393 -4.71 -11.37 18.61
N HIS A 394 -4.70 -10.14 18.09
CA HIS A 394 -5.43 -9.03 18.70
C HIS A 394 -6.93 -9.34 18.78
N MET A 395 -7.54 -9.80 17.69
CA MET A 395 -8.95 -10.18 17.65
C MET A 395 -9.29 -11.27 18.67
N VAL A 396 -8.45 -12.31 18.80
CA VAL A 396 -8.61 -13.38 19.79
C VAL A 396 -8.48 -12.85 21.22
N GLN A 397 -7.48 -12.02 21.51
CA GLN A 397 -7.28 -11.41 22.83
C GLN A 397 -8.42 -10.47 23.22
N ARG A 398 -8.98 -9.70 22.26
CA ARG A 398 -10.17 -8.87 22.49
C ARG A 398 -11.42 -9.73 22.77
N LYS A 399 -11.62 -10.83 22.04
CA LYS A 399 -12.70 -11.80 22.31
C LYS A 399 -12.59 -12.40 23.71
N GLN A 400 -11.38 -12.74 24.16
CA GLN A 400 -11.12 -13.23 25.52
C GLN A 400 -11.45 -12.19 26.60
N LYS A 401 -11.34 -10.90 26.30
CA LYS A 401 -11.79 -9.79 27.18
C LYS A 401 -13.28 -9.44 27.03
N GLY A 402 -14.06 -10.22 26.29
CA GLY A 402 -15.51 -10.04 26.14
C GLY A 402 -15.98 -9.21 24.94
N ASP A 403 -15.09 -8.75 24.06
CA ASP A 403 -15.51 -8.02 22.86
C ASP A 403 -16.14 -8.94 21.80
N SER A 404 -17.11 -8.40 21.06
CA SER A 404 -17.60 -9.01 19.82
C SER A 404 -16.55 -8.95 18.71
N LEU A 405 -16.11 -10.11 18.21
CA LEU A 405 -15.19 -10.23 17.07
C LEU A 405 -15.62 -9.40 15.86
N TRP A 406 -16.92 -9.39 15.52
CA TRP A 406 -17.44 -8.66 14.37
C TRP A 406 -17.29 -7.14 14.53
N LYS A 407 -17.50 -6.63 15.76
CA LYS A 407 -17.29 -5.21 16.07
C LYS A 407 -15.80 -4.85 16.01
N VAL A 408 -14.91 -5.71 16.51
CA VAL A 408 -13.45 -5.51 16.45
C VAL A 408 -12.96 -5.56 15.00
N PHE A 409 -13.46 -6.49 14.18
CA PHE A 409 -13.08 -6.64 12.77
C PHE A 409 -13.33 -5.36 11.94
N TRP A 410 -14.54 -4.79 12.07
CA TRP A 410 -14.94 -3.61 11.29
C TRP A 410 -14.55 -2.26 11.92
N LYS A 411 -14.42 -2.16 13.25
CA LYS A 411 -14.19 -0.88 13.96
C LYS A 411 -12.90 -0.83 14.80
N GLY A 412 -12.07 -1.86 14.72
CA GLY A 412 -10.85 -2.01 15.49
C GLY A 412 -11.07 -2.38 16.97
N GLY A 413 -10.04 -2.93 17.60
CA GLY A 413 -10.00 -3.21 19.03
C GLY A 413 -9.31 -2.10 19.83
N ASP A 414 -9.64 -1.94 21.11
CA ASP A 414 -8.88 -1.02 21.96
C ASP A 414 -7.52 -1.64 22.27
N ALA A 415 -6.49 -0.81 22.36
CA ALA A 415 -5.13 -1.28 22.60
C ALA A 415 -5.05 -2.11 23.89
N LEU A 416 -4.22 -3.16 23.85
CA LEU A 416 -3.97 -4.05 24.98
C LEU A 416 -2.70 -3.65 25.75
N SER A 417 -1.79 -2.94 25.09
CA SER A 417 -0.60 -2.29 25.61
C SER A 417 -0.62 -0.79 25.27
N THR A 418 0.11 0.01 26.03
CA THR A 418 0.43 1.42 25.71
C THR A 418 1.83 1.59 25.12
N GLU A 419 2.57 0.49 24.97
CA GLU A 419 3.91 0.44 24.40
C GLU A 419 3.94 0.98 22.96
N LYS A 420 4.84 1.93 22.72
CA LYS A 420 5.15 2.47 21.40
C LYS A 420 6.38 1.78 20.84
N ASP A 421 6.44 1.61 19.53
CA ASP A 421 7.63 1.09 18.86
C ASP A 421 8.81 2.06 19.02
N GLN A 422 9.84 1.62 19.75
CA GLN A 422 11.11 2.34 19.94
C GLN A 422 12.25 1.72 19.11
N ARG A 423 11.99 0.57 18.46
CA ARG A 423 13.01 -0.24 17.78
C ARG A 423 13.04 0.06 16.28
N SER A 424 11.88 0.18 15.65
CA SER A 424 11.78 0.50 14.22
C SER A 424 12.30 1.92 13.94
N PRO A 425 13.25 2.10 13.00
CA PRO A 425 13.66 3.44 12.56
C PRO A 425 12.52 4.13 11.81
N GLU A 426 12.48 5.47 11.87
CA GLU A 426 11.56 6.22 11.02
C GLU A 426 12.02 6.21 9.55
N MET A 427 11.07 6.23 8.61
CA MET A 427 11.42 6.32 7.17
C MET A 427 12.15 7.62 6.80
N ALA A 428 12.04 8.67 7.63
CA ALA A 428 12.82 9.89 7.45
C ALA A 428 14.33 9.63 7.57
N GLU A 429 14.74 8.66 8.40
CA GLU A 429 16.15 8.25 8.55
C GLU A 429 16.69 7.45 7.36
N PHE A 430 15.91 7.18 6.31
CA PHE A 430 16.33 6.36 5.17
C PHE A 430 17.51 6.97 4.41
N ASN A 431 17.55 8.30 4.26
CA ASN A 431 18.66 8.96 3.58
C ASN A 431 19.97 8.88 4.38
N ASP A 432 19.88 8.97 5.71
CA ASP A 432 21.04 9.01 6.60
C ASP A 432 21.53 7.61 7.02
N SER A 433 20.61 6.64 7.06
CA SER A 433 20.87 5.27 7.53
C SER A 433 20.14 4.18 6.70
N PRO A 434 20.28 4.15 5.36
CA PRO A 434 19.47 3.30 4.48
C PRO A 434 19.52 1.81 4.85
N TRP A 435 20.69 1.33 5.31
CA TRP A 435 20.88 -0.07 5.72
C TRP A 435 20.20 -0.43 7.05
N LYS A 436 19.98 0.55 7.95
CA LYS A 436 19.23 0.36 9.21
C LYS A 436 17.75 0.17 8.88
N VAL A 437 17.21 1.03 8.02
CA VAL A 437 15.80 0.98 7.56
C VAL A 437 15.55 -0.26 6.70
N PHE A 438 16.44 -0.61 5.77
CA PHE A 438 16.30 -1.85 4.98
C PHE A 438 16.38 -3.12 5.84
N LYS A 439 17.20 -3.14 6.89
CA LYS A 439 17.23 -4.30 7.80
C LYS A 439 15.96 -4.43 8.63
N SER A 440 15.27 -3.33 8.96
CA SER A 440 13.98 -3.41 9.66
C SER A 440 12.81 -3.76 8.75
N SER A 441 12.89 -3.47 7.45
CA SER A 441 11.86 -3.85 6.47
C SER A 441 11.72 -5.36 6.27
N ILE A 442 12.72 -6.14 6.68
CA ILE A 442 12.73 -7.61 6.60
C ILE A 442 12.72 -8.31 7.97
N TRP A 443 12.44 -7.60 9.06
CA TRP A 443 12.20 -8.26 10.36
C TRP A 443 11.02 -9.24 10.27
N GLY A 444 11.10 -10.31 11.04
CA GLY A 444 10.17 -11.44 10.92
C GLY A 444 10.58 -12.50 9.89
N MET A 445 11.34 -12.11 8.88
CA MET A 445 12.02 -13.03 7.98
C MET A 445 13.43 -13.35 8.50
N SER A 446 13.80 -14.63 8.50
CA SER A 446 15.18 -15.03 8.74
C SER A 446 15.64 -16.13 7.80
N PHE A 447 16.93 -16.04 7.45
CA PHE A 447 17.60 -16.84 6.42
C PHE A 447 18.60 -17.82 7.07
N PRO A 448 18.18 -18.92 7.73
CA PRO A 448 19.09 -20.00 8.05
C PRO A 448 19.69 -20.60 6.78
N TRP A 449 20.99 -20.87 6.81
CA TRP A 449 21.73 -21.42 5.68
C TRP A 449 21.10 -22.70 5.12
N MET A 450 20.43 -23.50 5.96
CA MET A 450 19.72 -24.72 5.54
C MET A 450 18.60 -24.43 4.53
N LEU A 451 17.77 -23.41 4.80
CA LEU A 451 16.70 -23.01 3.87
C LEU A 451 17.28 -22.34 2.63
N THR A 452 18.32 -21.52 2.78
CA THR A 452 19.02 -20.89 1.64
C THR A 452 19.60 -21.94 0.69
N ILE A 453 20.25 -23.00 1.21
CA ILE A 453 20.73 -24.10 0.36
C ILE A 453 19.57 -24.90 -0.22
N SER A 454 18.46 -25.10 0.51
CA SER A 454 17.26 -25.74 -0.05
C SER A 454 16.67 -24.94 -1.23
N THR A 455 16.65 -23.60 -1.14
CA THR A 455 16.28 -22.73 -2.27
C THR A 455 17.24 -22.88 -3.45
N VAL A 456 18.56 -22.89 -3.22
CA VAL A 456 19.57 -23.09 -4.29
C VAL A 456 19.43 -24.47 -4.94
N LEU A 457 19.16 -25.53 -4.16
CA LEU A 457 18.89 -26.86 -4.69
C LEU A 457 17.58 -26.94 -5.46
N GLY A 458 16.55 -26.18 -5.07
CA GLY A 458 15.33 -26.03 -5.85
C GLY A 458 15.58 -25.36 -7.21
N ILE A 459 16.41 -24.32 -7.27
CA ILE A 459 16.85 -23.70 -8.53
C ILE A 459 17.64 -24.70 -9.38
N TRP A 460 18.57 -25.46 -8.77
CA TRP A 460 19.31 -26.52 -9.47
C TRP A 460 18.37 -27.58 -10.04
N LEU A 461 17.38 -28.04 -9.29
CA LEU A 461 16.38 -28.99 -9.77
C LEU A 461 15.64 -28.42 -11.00
N MET A 462 15.15 -27.18 -10.94
CA MET A 462 14.50 -26.53 -12.08
C MET A 462 15.38 -26.42 -13.32
N VAL A 463 16.69 -26.21 -13.18
CA VAL A 463 17.63 -26.02 -14.29
C VAL A 463 18.23 -27.35 -14.79
N SER A 464 18.23 -28.39 -13.95
CA SER A 464 18.91 -29.66 -14.24
C SER A 464 18.44 -30.40 -15.50
N PRO A 465 17.15 -30.41 -15.92
CA PRO A 465 16.76 -31.07 -17.16
C PRO A 465 17.52 -30.55 -18.38
N THR A 466 17.63 -29.22 -18.49
CA THR A 466 18.36 -28.53 -19.56
C THR A 466 19.86 -28.84 -19.52
N VAL A 467 20.48 -28.85 -18.32
CA VAL A 467 21.93 -29.11 -18.16
C VAL A 467 22.33 -30.52 -18.61
N PHE A 468 21.45 -31.51 -18.42
CA PHE A 468 21.67 -32.89 -18.85
C PHE A 468 21.07 -33.19 -20.25
N GLY A 469 20.58 -32.18 -20.98
CA GLY A 469 20.08 -32.32 -22.36
C GLY A 469 18.75 -33.06 -22.50
N VAL A 470 17.89 -33.03 -21.48
CA VAL A 470 16.57 -33.68 -21.50
C VAL A 470 15.50 -32.67 -21.91
N GLY A 471 14.56 -33.11 -22.77
CA GLY A 471 13.45 -32.29 -23.23
C GLY A 471 12.48 -31.88 -22.11
N ILE A 472 11.97 -30.65 -22.19
CA ILE A 472 11.10 -30.02 -21.19
C ILE A 472 9.78 -30.77 -20.98
N GLU A 473 9.21 -31.35 -22.03
CA GLU A 473 7.95 -32.13 -22.01
C GLU A 473 8.11 -33.57 -21.48
N THR A 474 9.29 -33.94 -20.97
CA THR A 474 9.48 -35.29 -20.42
C THR A 474 8.97 -35.36 -18.98
N PRO A 475 8.32 -36.46 -18.56
CA PRO A 475 7.84 -36.61 -17.18
C PRO A 475 8.94 -36.42 -16.12
N PHE A 476 10.19 -36.71 -16.47
CA PHE A 476 11.34 -36.49 -15.59
C PHE A 476 11.67 -35.00 -15.45
N ALA A 477 11.63 -34.24 -16.56
CA ALA A 477 11.76 -32.79 -16.51
C ALA A 477 10.63 -32.17 -15.66
N ASP A 478 9.38 -32.61 -15.83
CA ASP A 478 8.24 -32.17 -15.01
C ASP A 478 8.49 -32.38 -13.52
N LEU A 479 8.97 -33.55 -13.10
CA LEU A 479 9.30 -33.85 -11.70
C LEU A 479 10.34 -32.86 -11.15
N ASN A 480 11.37 -32.55 -11.93
CA ASN A 480 12.44 -31.64 -11.52
C ASN A 480 12.03 -30.17 -11.54
N HIS A 481 11.24 -29.74 -12.52
CA HIS A 481 10.70 -28.39 -12.62
C HIS A 481 9.68 -28.11 -11.50
N LEU A 482 8.66 -28.96 -11.35
CA LEU A 482 7.65 -28.85 -10.29
C LEU A 482 8.27 -29.01 -8.90
N GLY A 483 9.08 -30.05 -8.70
CA GLY A 483 9.71 -30.33 -7.42
C GLY A 483 10.72 -29.26 -7.00
N GLY A 484 11.51 -28.75 -7.95
CA GLY A 484 12.44 -27.65 -7.71
C GLY A 484 11.73 -26.36 -7.32
N ALA A 485 10.65 -26.00 -8.04
CA ALA A 485 9.90 -24.78 -7.75
C ALA A 485 9.14 -24.86 -6.42
N LEU A 486 8.47 -25.99 -6.12
CA LEU A 486 7.84 -26.22 -4.81
C LEU A 486 8.88 -26.18 -3.67
N ALA A 487 10.09 -26.70 -3.90
CA ALA A 487 11.16 -26.65 -2.91
C ALA A 487 11.59 -25.21 -2.57
N ILE A 488 11.65 -24.33 -3.58
CA ILE A 488 11.87 -22.88 -3.40
C ILE A 488 10.73 -22.25 -2.60
N VAL A 489 9.48 -22.51 -2.99
CA VAL A 489 8.28 -21.90 -2.37
C VAL A 489 8.19 -22.24 -0.89
N PHE A 490 8.25 -23.53 -0.52
CA PHE A 490 8.20 -23.94 0.88
C PHE A 490 9.44 -23.46 1.67
N ALA A 491 10.62 -23.39 1.05
CA ALA A 491 11.82 -22.87 1.71
C ALA A 491 11.67 -21.38 2.05
N VAL A 492 11.22 -20.55 1.11
CA VAL A 492 11.06 -19.09 1.32
C VAL A 492 9.87 -18.78 2.22
N VAL A 493 8.75 -19.49 2.11
CA VAL A 493 7.63 -19.35 3.07
C VAL A 493 8.07 -19.72 4.49
N ALA A 494 8.90 -20.76 4.64
CA ALA A 494 9.49 -21.11 5.94
C ALA A 494 10.59 -20.15 6.44
N MET A 495 10.99 -19.13 5.66
CA MET A 495 11.85 -18.05 6.15
C MET A 495 11.10 -17.06 7.04
N ALA A 496 9.76 -16.93 6.92
CA ALA A 496 8.97 -16.29 7.97
C ALA A 496 9.06 -17.14 9.25
N GLU A 497 9.52 -16.56 10.37
CA GLU A 497 9.62 -17.33 11.61
C GLU A 497 8.23 -17.76 12.12
N VAL A 498 7.16 -17.02 11.82
CA VAL A 498 5.78 -17.42 12.12
C VAL A 498 5.27 -18.63 11.33
N LEU A 499 5.83 -18.92 10.16
CA LEU A 499 5.52 -20.09 9.32
C LEU A 499 6.67 -21.11 9.28
N ARG A 500 7.57 -21.08 10.28
CA ARG A 500 8.78 -21.91 10.35
C ARG A 500 8.55 -23.43 10.19
N SER A 501 7.33 -23.89 10.50
CA SER A 501 6.88 -25.28 10.33
C SER A 501 6.67 -25.71 8.87
N PHE A 502 6.51 -24.77 7.92
CA PHE A 502 6.31 -25.09 6.50
C PHE A 502 7.50 -25.84 5.88
N ARG A 503 8.70 -25.79 6.50
CA ARG A 503 9.85 -26.60 6.08
C ARG A 503 9.55 -28.10 6.04
N TYR A 504 8.61 -28.60 6.84
CA TYR A 504 8.25 -30.02 6.81
C TYR A 504 7.61 -30.47 5.48
N PHE A 505 7.03 -29.54 4.69
CA PHE A 505 6.63 -29.84 3.32
C PHE A 505 7.85 -30.14 2.42
N ASN A 506 8.98 -29.45 2.62
CA ASN A 506 10.24 -29.80 1.96
C ASN A 506 10.84 -31.11 2.45
N THR A 507 10.61 -31.52 3.71
CA THR A 507 10.98 -32.86 4.18
C THR A 507 10.26 -33.94 3.36
N LEU A 508 8.94 -33.81 3.17
CA LEU A 508 8.14 -34.72 2.35
C LEU A 508 8.51 -34.66 0.86
N LEU A 509 8.60 -33.46 0.30
CA LEU A 509 8.93 -33.25 -1.11
C LEU A 509 10.33 -33.78 -1.46
N GLY A 510 11.32 -33.55 -0.60
CA GLY A 510 12.67 -34.10 -0.76
C GLY A 510 12.70 -35.63 -0.73
N LEU A 511 11.82 -36.28 0.05
CA LEU A 511 11.67 -37.75 0.05
C LEU A 511 11.04 -38.25 -1.25
N VAL A 512 10.05 -37.54 -1.79
CA VAL A 512 9.48 -37.84 -3.12
C VAL A 512 10.55 -37.72 -4.19
N LEU A 513 11.32 -36.62 -4.20
CA LEU A 513 12.44 -36.40 -5.13
C LEU A 513 13.60 -37.39 -4.93
N ALA A 514 13.81 -37.91 -3.72
CA ALA A 514 14.78 -38.95 -3.46
C ALA A 514 14.40 -40.28 -4.14
N VAL A 515 13.11 -40.64 -4.12
CA VAL A 515 12.61 -41.99 -4.43
C VAL A 515 12.00 -42.09 -5.83
N LEU A 516 11.15 -41.14 -6.22
CA LEU A 516 10.35 -41.22 -7.45
C LEU A 516 11.19 -41.35 -8.75
N PRO A 517 12.36 -40.68 -8.92
CA PRO A 517 13.21 -40.84 -10.09
C PRO A 517 13.56 -42.29 -10.47
N TRP A 518 13.69 -43.18 -9.49
CA TRP A 518 14.06 -44.58 -9.69
C TRP A 518 12.96 -45.44 -10.33
N PHE A 519 11.72 -44.95 -10.33
CA PHE A 519 10.57 -45.61 -10.94
C PHE A 519 10.26 -45.07 -12.35
N MET A 520 11.03 -44.08 -12.82
CA MET A 520 10.84 -43.43 -14.11
C MET A 520 11.76 -44.06 -15.15
N GLY A 521 11.19 -44.88 -16.04
CA GLY A 521 11.92 -45.56 -17.12
C GLY A 521 12.58 -44.60 -18.11
N ASN A 522 13.61 -45.09 -18.82
CA ASN A 522 14.36 -44.36 -19.85
C ASN A 522 15.03 -43.04 -19.38
N SER A 523 15.33 -42.91 -18.09
CA SER A 523 15.98 -41.73 -17.50
C SER A 523 17.52 -41.80 -17.55
N ASN A 524 18.17 -40.64 -17.68
CA ASN A 524 19.64 -40.53 -17.61
C ASN A 524 20.12 -40.78 -16.17
N LEU A 525 20.90 -41.83 -15.95
CA LEU A 525 21.39 -42.24 -14.62
C LEU A 525 22.06 -41.09 -13.83
N ALA A 526 22.81 -40.21 -14.51
CA ALA A 526 23.44 -39.06 -13.85
C ALA A 526 22.41 -38.06 -13.32
N MET A 527 21.30 -37.87 -14.04
CA MET A 527 20.18 -37.03 -13.62
C MET A 527 19.36 -37.68 -12.50
N VAL A 528 19.14 -39.00 -12.55
CA VAL A 528 18.50 -39.77 -11.45
C VAL A 528 19.27 -39.54 -10.16
N ILE A 529 20.59 -39.76 -10.18
CA ILE A 529 21.47 -39.56 -9.02
C ILE A 529 21.44 -38.09 -8.56
N SER A 530 21.56 -37.12 -9.48
CA SER A 530 21.49 -35.68 -9.18
C SER A 530 20.19 -35.31 -8.44
N THR A 531 19.05 -35.75 -8.97
CA THR A 531 17.72 -35.48 -8.40
C THR A 531 17.57 -36.13 -7.03
N SER A 532 17.95 -37.39 -6.90
CA SER A 532 17.85 -38.11 -5.63
C SER A 532 18.75 -37.52 -4.54
N VAL A 533 19.98 -37.13 -4.89
CA VAL A 533 20.91 -36.47 -3.95
C VAL A 533 20.38 -35.10 -3.54
N ALA A 534 19.87 -34.29 -4.48
CA ALA A 534 19.24 -33.01 -4.16
C ALA A 534 18.03 -33.18 -3.23
N GLY A 535 17.15 -34.16 -3.52
CA GLY A 535 16.00 -34.50 -2.67
C GLY A 535 16.40 -34.89 -1.25
N LEU A 536 17.38 -35.79 -1.09
CA LEU A 536 17.90 -36.20 0.22
C LEU A 536 18.50 -35.02 1.00
N ILE A 537 19.27 -34.14 0.34
CA ILE A 537 19.83 -32.96 1.01
C ILE A 537 18.72 -31.99 1.42
N ILE A 538 17.72 -31.72 0.56
CA ILE A 538 16.55 -30.90 0.91
C ILE A 538 15.81 -31.48 2.12
N THR A 539 15.60 -32.80 2.17
CA THR A 539 15.00 -33.48 3.34
C THR A 539 15.80 -33.25 4.61
N MET A 540 17.12 -33.49 4.57
CA MET A 540 18.00 -33.32 5.75
C MET A 540 18.08 -31.87 6.22
N LEU A 541 18.18 -30.91 5.31
CA LEU A 541 18.24 -29.48 5.63
C LEU A 541 16.91 -28.92 6.14
N SER A 542 15.79 -29.57 5.83
CA SER A 542 14.45 -29.12 6.24
C SER A 542 14.05 -29.61 7.63
N ILE A 543 14.81 -30.49 8.29
CA ILE A 543 14.51 -30.94 9.66
C ILE A 543 14.86 -29.87 10.72
N PRO A 544 16.09 -29.28 10.74
CA PRO A 544 16.49 -28.32 11.77
C PRO A 544 15.68 -27.02 11.75
N LYS A 545 15.30 -26.55 12.94
CA LYS A 545 14.56 -25.28 13.13
C LYS A 545 15.34 -24.02 12.71
N GLY A 546 16.67 -24.06 12.83
CA GLY A 546 17.51 -22.87 12.68
C GLY A 546 17.39 -21.91 13.87
N LYS A 547 17.90 -20.68 13.71
CA LYS A 547 17.86 -19.63 14.72
C LYS A 547 16.61 -18.77 14.53
N ILE A 548 15.79 -18.66 15.57
CA ILE A 548 14.69 -17.69 15.69
C ILE A 548 15.28 -16.42 16.31
N LYS A 549 14.98 -15.25 15.75
CA LYS A 549 15.49 -13.95 16.21
C LYS A 549 14.45 -13.14 16.95
N GLU A 550 13.19 -13.30 16.58
CA GLU A 550 12.09 -12.45 17.04
C GLU A 550 11.16 -13.18 18.02
N LYS A 551 10.23 -12.44 18.61
CA LYS A 551 9.16 -12.92 19.49
C LYS A 551 7.82 -12.53 18.92
N TYR A 552 6.84 -13.40 19.12
CA TYR A 552 5.51 -13.35 18.50
C TYR A 552 4.38 -13.54 19.53
N GLY A 553 4.66 -13.35 20.82
CA GLY A 553 3.70 -13.47 21.92
C GLY A 553 2.98 -14.82 21.93
N LEU A 554 1.66 -14.81 21.73
CA LEU A 554 0.83 -16.03 21.75
C LEU A 554 1.14 -17.03 20.61
N TRP A 555 1.93 -16.66 19.61
CA TRP A 555 2.30 -17.50 18.47
C TRP A 555 3.63 -18.25 18.67
N ASP A 556 4.44 -17.91 19.68
CA ASP A 556 5.77 -18.51 19.90
C ASP A 556 5.71 -20.05 20.00
N LYS A 557 4.60 -20.60 20.49
CA LYS A 557 4.32 -22.05 20.56
C LYS A 557 4.11 -22.75 19.20
N TYR A 558 3.79 -22.01 18.14
CA TYR A 558 3.61 -22.51 16.77
C TYR A 558 4.86 -22.31 15.90
N VAL A 559 5.80 -21.48 16.35
CA VAL A 559 7.15 -21.36 15.77
C VAL A 559 7.93 -22.62 16.15
N VAL A 560 7.83 -23.67 15.34
CA VAL A 560 8.47 -25.00 15.53
C VAL A 560 9.37 -25.31 14.35
#